data_AF-A0A9X7BI76-F1
#
_entry.id   AF-A0A9X7BI76-F1
#
_cell.length_a   1.000
_cell.length_b   1.000
_cell.length_c   1.000
_cell.angle_alpha   90.00
_cell.angle_beta   90.00
_cell.angle_gamma   90.00
#
_symmetry.space_group_name_H-M   'P 1'
#
loop_
_entity.id
_entity.type
_entity.pdbx_description
1 polymer ?
#
loop_
_entity_poly.entity_id
_entity_poly.type
_entity_poly.pdbx_seq_one_letter_code
_entity_poly.pdbx_strand_id
1 'polypeptide(L)' 'MIGNRETSRRLNYKLTGFDKDGKEKELEFNTQKHLRKEVFLRVYYSDKKVEEDVSGWEEVKEKLAAK' A
#
# COMPACT_ATOMS: atom_id res chain seq x y z
N MET A 1 -30.31 -16.92 -10.85
CA MET A 1 -28.91 -16.46 -10.94
C MET A 1 -28.36 -16.44 -9.52
N ILE A 2 -27.52 -17.41 -9.16
CA ILE A 2 -26.99 -17.53 -7.78
C ILE A 2 -25.96 -16.42 -7.59
N GLY A 3 -26.27 -15.48 -6.71
CA GLY A 3 -25.37 -14.43 -6.29
C GLY A 3 -24.26 -15.04 -5.45
N ASN A 4 -23.09 -15.25 -6.05
CA ASN A 4 -21.87 -15.47 -5.29
C ASN A 4 -21.04 -14.18 -5.34
N ARG A 5 -21.47 -13.16 -4.59
CA ARG A 5 -20.58 -12.06 -4.19
C ARG A 5 -19.97 -12.46 -2.87
N GLU A 6 -18.94 -13.30 -2.91
CA GLU A 6 -17.94 -13.31 -1.84
C GLU A 6 -17.35 -11.90 -1.80
N THR A 7 -17.89 -11.06 -0.93
CA THR A 7 -17.29 -9.78 -0.56
C THR A 7 -15.96 -10.11 0.10
N SER A 8 -14.93 -10.26 -0.73
CA SER A 8 -13.55 -10.35 -0.25
C SER A 8 -13.33 -9.16 0.67
N ARG A 9 -13.25 -9.39 1.99
CA ARG A 9 -13.03 -8.35 2.98
C ARG A 9 -11.72 -7.64 2.62
N ARG A 10 -11.83 -6.47 2.01
CA ARG A 10 -10.70 -5.59 1.75
C ARG A 10 -10.41 -4.85 3.04
N LEU A 11 -9.15 -4.86 3.44
CA LEU A 11 -8.63 -4.08 4.55
C LEU A 11 -8.11 -2.77 3.98
N ASN A 12 -8.55 -1.68 4.58
CA ASN A 12 -8.03 -0.36 4.24
C ASN A 12 -6.87 -0.03 5.17
N TYR A 13 -5.75 0.39 4.59
CA TYR A 13 -4.58 0.83 5.34
C TYR A 13 -4.24 2.25 4.95
N LYS A 14 -4.08 3.09 5.98
CA LYS A 14 -3.59 4.44 5.88
C LYS A 14 -2.23 4.50 6.55
N LEU A 15 -1.17 4.63 5.76
CA LEU A 15 0.23 4.56 6.21
C LEU A 15 0.98 5.84 5.83
N THR A 16 1.82 6.31 6.75
CA THR A 16 2.77 7.38 6.48
C THR A 16 4.11 6.74 6.07
N GLY A 17 4.55 7.05 4.86
CA GLY A 17 5.83 6.62 4.31
C GLY A 17 6.76 7.79 4.03
N PHE A 18 7.99 7.46 3.66
CA PHE A 18 8.96 8.43 3.17
C PHE A 18 9.25 8.12 1.72
N ASP A 19 9.26 9.15 0.87
CA ASP A 19 9.67 8.98 -0.51
C ASP A 19 11.20 8.86 -0.63
N LYS A 20 11.71 8.71 -1.85
CA LYS A 20 13.15 8.59 -2.14
C LYS A 20 13.97 9.81 -1.68
N ASP A 21 13.35 10.99 -1.63
CA ASP A 21 13.93 12.25 -1.18
C ASP A 21 13.76 12.45 0.35
N GLY A 22 13.20 11.46 1.05
CA GLY A 22 12.97 11.50 2.50
C GLY A 22 11.80 12.39 2.92
N LYS A 23 10.96 12.86 1.98
CA LYS A 23 9.77 13.63 2.29
C LYS A 23 8.67 12.68 2.76
N GLU A 24 8.01 13.09 3.83
CA GLU A 24 6.86 12.37 4.35
C GLU A 24 5.70 12.40 3.35
N LYS A 25 5.09 11.24 3.11
CA LYS A 25 3.92 11.08 2.25
C LYS A 25 2.93 10.12 2.89
N GLU A 26 1.70 10.57 3.01
CA GLU A 26 0.57 9.74 3.42
C GLU A 26 0.04 8.96 2.21
N LEU A 27 -0.16 7.65 2.39
CA LEU A 27 -0.69 6.76 1.37
C LEU A 27 -1.83 5.92 1.96
N GLU A 28 -2.93 5.83 1.21
CA GLU A 28 -4.07 5.00 1.55
C GLU A 28 -4.26 3.94 0.46
N PHE A 29 -4.41 2.68 0.85
CA PHE A 29 -4.70 1.61 -0.09
C PHE A 29 -5.48 0.47 0.53
N ASN A 30 -6.26 -0.20 -0.32
CA ASN A 30 -7.07 -1.35 0.05
C ASN A 30 -6.44 -2.65 -0.44
N THR A 31 -6.35 -3.65 0.43
CA THR A 31 -5.80 -4.97 0.08
C THR A 31 -6.63 -6.10 0.67
N GLN A 32 -6.67 -7.24 -0.01
CA GLN A 32 -7.29 -8.47 0.51
C GLN A 32 -6.34 -9.24 1.45
N LYS A 33 -5.05 -8.95 1.41
CA LYS A 33 -4.04 -9.59 2.28
C LYS A 33 -3.79 -8.75 3.52
N HIS A 34 -3.69 -9.40 4.67
CA HIS A 34 -3.23 -8.76 5.91
C HIS A 34 -1.74 -8.43 5.81
N LEU A 35 -1.39 -7.18 6.10
CA LEU A 35 -0.01 -6.74 6.26
C LEU A 35 0.53 -7.27 7.59
N ARG A 36 1.77 -7.79 7.61
CA ARG A 36 2.43 -8.15 8.86
C ARG A 36 2.77 -6.90 9.66
N LYS A 37 2.74 -7.03 10.99
CA LYS A 37 3.25 -6.00 11.89
C LYS A 37 4.78 -6.06 11.91
N GLU A 38 5.42 -4.93 12.18
CA GLU A 38 6.88 -4.82 12.38
C GLU A 38 7.72 -5.16 11.13
N VAL A 39 7.15 -5.02 9.93
CA VAL A 39 7.88 -5.10 8.66
C VAL A 39 7.89 -3.75 7.97
N PHE A 40 8.90 -3.55 7.11
CA PHE A 40 8.92 -2.42 6.20
C PHE A 40 8.13 -2.76 4.94
N LEU A 41 7.38 -1.78 4.44
CA LEU A 41 6.63 -1.90 3.20
C LEU A 41 7.18 -0.92 2.19
N ARG A 42 7.43 -1.41 0.97
CA ARG A 42 7.67 -0.55 -0.19
C ARG A 42 6.37 -0.44 -0.97
N VAL A 43 5.86 0.77 -1.08
CA VAL A 43 4.61 1.08 -1.79
C VAL A 43 4.94 1.75 -3.12
N TYR A 44 4.40 1.22 -4.21
CA TYR A 44 4.51 1.81 -5.53
C TYR A 44 3.28 2.65 -5.80
N TYR A 45 3.49 3.94 -6.02
CA TYR A 45 2.42 4.89 -6.35
C TYR A 45 2.72 5.55 -7.69
N SER A 46 1.68 5.95 -8.40
CA SER A 46 1.78 6.72 -9.64
C SER A 46 1.36 8.16 -9.38
N ASP A 47 2.14 9.13 -9.85
CA ASP A 47 1.78 10.56 -9.76
C ASP A 47 0.66 10.94 -10.75
N LYS A 48 0.32 10.03 -11.67
CA LYS A 48 -0.84 10.17 -12.54
C LYS A 48 -2.10 10.04 -11.68
N LYS A 49 -2.97 11.05 -11.73
CA LYS A 49 -4.32 11.01 -11.16
C LYS A 49 -5.16 9.91 -11.84
N VAL A 50 -5.01 8.68 -11.38
CA VAL A 50 -5.93 7.56 -11.65
C VAL A 50 -6.69 7.26 -10.35
N GLU A 51 -7.81 6.57 -10.45
CA GLU A 51 -8.70 6.26 -9.31
C GLU A 51 -8.00 5.48 -8.17
N GLU A 52 -6.83 4.89 -8.43
CA GLU A 52 -6.00 4.20 -7.45
C GLU A 52 -4.58 4.79 -7.46
N ASP A 53 -4.25 5.65 -6.48
CA ASP A 53 -2.93 6.28 -6.32
C ASP A 53 -1.81 5.24 -6.07
N VAL A 54 -2.16 4.10 -5.45
CA VAL A 54 -1.25 3.00 -5.15
C VAL A 54 -1.43 1.87 -6.16
N SER A 55 -0.37 1.59 -6.92
CA SER A 55 -0.36 0.53 -7.94
C SER A 55 0.06 -0.84 -7.39
N GLY A 56 0.70 -0.88 -6.21
CA GLY A 56 1.10 -2.12 -5.56
C GLY A 56 1.99 -1.89 -4.34
N TRP A 57 2.31 -2.97 -3.62
CA TRP A 57 3.19 -2.94 -2.46
C TRP A 57 3.92 -4.28 -2.29
N GLU A 58 5.08 -4.23 -1.65
CA GLU A 58 5.89 -5.41 -1.29
C GLU A 58 6.45 -5.29 0.13
N GLU A 59 6.57 -6.42 0.83
CA GLU A 59 7.24 -6.49 2.14
C GLU A 59 8.75 -6.56 1.93
N VAL A 60 9.50 -5.68 2.59
CA VAL A 60 10.96 -5.66 2.53
C VAL A 60 11.56 -5.91 3.91
N LYS A 61 12.71 -6.59 3.93
CA LYS A 61 13.39 -6.99 5.18
C LYS A 61 14.21 -5.86 5.81
N GLU A 62 14.64 -4.90 4.99
CA GLU A 62 15.51 -3.82 5.41
C GLU A 62 14.92 -2.47 4.99
N LYS A 63 15.19 -1.44 5.79
CA LYS A 63 14.78 -0.08 5.47
C LYS A 63 15.54 0.37 4.22
N LEU A 64 14.81 0.60 3.13
CA LEU A 64 15.39 1.27 1.97
C LEU A 64 15.79 2.69 2.40
N ALA A 65 17.09 2.99 2.32
CA ALA A 65 17.60 4.31 2.66
C ALA A 65 17.07 5.34 1.65
N ALA A 66 16.48 6.43 2.16
CA ALA A 66 16.38 7.67 1.40
C ALA A 66 17.81 8.17 1.14
N LYS A 67 18.08 8.63 -0.09
CA LYS A 67 19.43 9.00 -0.53
C LYS A 67 19.81 10.40 -0.06
#